data_AF-A0A918ADX0-F1
#
_entry.id   AF-A0A918ADX0-F1
#
_cell.length_a   1.000
_cell.length_b   1.000
_cell.length_c   1.000
_cell.angle_alpha   90.00
_cell.angle_beta   90.00
_cell.angle_gamma   90.00
#
_symmetry.space_group_name_H-M   'P 1'
#
loop_
_entity.id
_entity.type
_entity.pdbx_description
1 polymer ?
#
loop_
_entity_poly.entity_id
_entity_poly.type
_entity_poly.pdbx_seq_one_letter_code
_entity_poly.pdbx_strand_id
1 'polypeptide(L)'
;MLFHRAAVDLSHQTLNYVAGVIRRHRKSMRSVWRRLNPGQQALLVLDGTLIHTDRTKADRPYFSGKHRVHGMNVQVIASPDGTILWTSGVLPGKAHDLSAARIWGRLRALEQAGIITLADKAYQGAEGPVRTPFKGKPASQKQANRARARLRGPGERANAQLKSWKTLRKLRCSPSKAGHLCKAIAVLQNHRVAQAA
;
A
#
# COMPACT_ATOMS: atom_id res chain seq x y z
N MET A 1 22.95 9.94 17.40
CA MET A 1 21.69 10.58 17.83
C MET A 1 20.61 9.54 18.04
N LEU A 2 20.25 9.28 19.31
CA LEU A 2 19.12 8.43 19.69
C LEU A 2 17.84 9.26 19.60
N PHE A 3 16.98 9.00 18.60
CA PHE A 3 15.61 9.51 18.64
C PHE A 3 14.83 8.72 19.69
N HIS A 4 14.80 9.20 20.92
CA HIS A 4 13.74 8.87 21.86
C HIS A 4 12.47 9.53 21.33
N ARG A 5 11.65 8.77 20.60
CA ARG A 5 10.29 9.21 20.29
C ARG A 5 9.49 8.96 21.56
N ALA A 6 9.46 9.96 22.45
CA ALA A 6 8.45 10.06 23.49
C ALA A 6 7.10 10.15 22.77
N ALA A 7 6.44 9.02 22.55
CA ALA A 7 5.02 9.00 22.27
C ALA A 7 4.35 9.18 23.63
N VAL A 8 4.23 10.43 24.07
CA VAL A 8 3.24 10.75 25.10
C VAL A 8 1.91 10.40 24.46
N ASP A 9 1.12 9.54 25.11
CA ASP A 9 -0.23 9.26 24.64
C ASP A 9 -0.99 10.59 24.56
N LEU A 10 -1.34 10.99 23.34
CA LEU A 10 -2.09 12.21 23.12
C LEU A 10 -3.53 11.97 23.56
N SER A 11 -4.09 12.92 24.32
CA SER A 11 -5.52 12.87 24.65
C SER A 11 -6.36 12.84 23.37
N HIS A 12 -7.53 12.21 23.44
CA HIS A 12 -8.49 12.20 22.33
C HIS A 12 -8.82 13.62 21.84
N GLN A 13 -8.88 14.60 22.74
CA GLN A 13 -9.14 15.99 22.41
C GLN A 13 -8.02 16.60 21.54
N THR A 14 -6.75 16.35 21.89
CA THR A 14 -5.60 16.81 21.10
C THR A 14 -5.57 16.14 19.73
N LEU A 15 -5.83 14.82 19.67
CA LEU A 15 -5.92 14.10 18.40
C LEU A 15 -7.04 14.66 17.51
N ASN A 16 -8.22 14.91 18.08
CA ASN A 16 -9.36 15.48 17.36
C ASN A 16 -9.08 16.91 16.87
N TYR A 17 -8.42 17.73 17.68
CA TYR A 17 -8.01 19.07 17.29
C TYR A 17 -7.05 19.04 16.10
N VAL A 18 -5.97 18.25 16.20
CA VAL A 18 -4.98 18.09 15.11
C VAL A 18 -5.63 17.52 13.85
N ALA A 19 -6.48 16.51 13.99
CA ALA A 19 -7.28 15.96 12.90
C ALA A 19 -8.14 17.05 12.22
N GLY A 20 -8.76 17.93 13.01
CA GLY A 20 -9.51 19.08 12.52
C GLY A 20 -8.66 20.08 11.73
N VAL A 21 -7.45 20.40 12.22
CA VAL A 21 -6.48 21.28 11.53
C VAL A 21 -6.08 20.68 10.18
N ILE A 22 -5.67 19.41 10.15
CA ILE A 22 -5.32 18.70 8.92
C ILE A 22 -6.48 18.72 7.94
N ARG A 23 -7.71 18.42 8.41
CA ARG A 23 -8.90 18.39 7.55
C ARG A 23 -9.18 19.76 6.92
N ARG A 24 -9.09 20.85 7.68
CA ARG A 24 -9.27 22.22 7.17
C ARG A 24 -8.23 22.57 6.12
N HIS A 25 -6.95 22.31 6.40
CA HIS A 25 -5.86 22.55 5.47
C HIS A 25 -5.99 21.75 4.16
N ARG A 26 -6.38 20.47 4.23
CA ARG A 26 -6.62 19.66 3.00
C ARG A 26 -7.83 20.14 2.21
N LYS A 27 -8.87 20.66 2.87
CA LYS A 27 -10.02 21.28 2.20
C LYS A 27 -9.62 22.58 1.50
N SER A 28 -8.85 23.47 2.14
CA SER A 28 -8.46 24.75 1.56
C SER A 28 -7.63 24.58 0.29
N MET A 29 -6.68 23.64 0.29
CA MET A 29 -5.86 23.33 -0.90
C MET A 29 -6.58 22.41 -1.90
N ARG A 30 -7.88 22.12 -1.71
CA ARG A 30 -8.69 21.22 -2.55
C ARG A 30 -8.04 19.86 -2.80
N SER A 31 -7.27 19.37 -1.82
CA SER A 31 -6.48 18.16 -1.96
C SER A 31 -7.39 16.92 -2.12
N VAL A 32 -7.01 15.96 -2.97
CA VAL A 32 -7.75 14.70 -3.13
C VAL A 32 -7.88 13.91 -1.82
N TRP A 33 -6.92 14.09 -0.90
CA TRP A 33 -6.88 13.45 0.41
C TRP A 33 -8.01 13.90 1.35
N ARG A 34 -8.70 15.02 1.06
CA ARG A 34 -9.84 15.51 1.85
C ARG A 34 -11.03 14.55 1.91
N ARG A 35 -11.07 13.54 1.03
CA ARG A 35 -12.10 12.50 0.99
C ARG A 35 -11.93 11.45 2.08
N LEU A 36 -10.74 11.32 2.66
CA LEU A 36 -10.44 10.39 3.73
C LEU A 36 -10.51 11.12 5.08
N ASN A 37 -10.85 10.41 6.15
CA ASN A 37 -10.71 10.98 7.49
C ASN A 37 -9.20 11.04 7.88
N PRO A 38 -8.80 11.90 8.84
CA PRO A 38 -7.40 12.03 9.23
C PRO A 38 -6.78 10.73 9.77
N GLY A 39 -7.56 9.87 10.42
CA GLY A 39 -7.11 8.54 10.86
C GLY A 39 -6.72 7.65 9.69
N GLN A 40 -7.50 7.67 8.61
CA GLN A 40 -7.23 6.93 7.37
C GLN A 40 -6.00 7.44 6.61
N GLN A 41 -5.59 8.68 6.86
CA GLN A 41 -4.41 9.32 6.26
C GLN A 41 -3.16 9.21 7.14
N ALA A 42 -3.30 8.84 8.42
CA ALA A 42 -2.24 8.96 9.41
C ALA A 42 -1.00 8.11 9.07
N LEU A 43 -1.20 6.94 8.45
CA LEU A 43 -0.14 6.02 8.09
C LEU A 43 -0.57 5.08 6.96
N LEU A 44 -0.12 5.33 5.73
CA LEU A 44 -0.49 4.47 4.62
C LEU A 44 0.39 3.22 4.55
N VAL A 45 -0.12 2.16 3.93
CA VAL A 45 0.66 0.98 3.57
C VAL A 45 0.76 0.91 2.06
N LEU A 46 1.98 0.91 1.54
CA LEU A 46 2.28 0.64 0.13
C LEU A 46 2.77 -0.80 0.03
N ASP A 47 2.13 -1.59 -0.82
CA ASP A 47 2.50 -2.99 -0.99
C ASP A 47 2.25 -3.47 -2.42
N GLY A 48 3.10 -4.39 -2.86
CA GLY A 48 3.04 -4.98 -4.20
C GLY A 48 2.41 -6.36 -4.14
N THR A 49 1.55 -6.68 -5.09
CA THR A 49 0.93 -7.99 -5.18
C THR A 49 0.99 -8.54 -6.60
N LEU A 50 1.35 -9.82 -6.70
CA LEU A 50 1.29 -10.57 -7.95
C LEU A 50 -0.11 -11.18 -8.14
N ILE A 51 -0.73 -10.88 -9.27
CA ILE A 51 -1.95 -11.54 -9.75
C ILE A 51 -1.53 -12.64 -10.72
N HIS A 52 -1.80 -13.90 -10.38
CA HIS A 52 -1.37 -15.03 -11.19
C HIS A 52 -2.07 -15.02 -12.54
N THR A 53 -1.37 -15.40 -13.60
CA THR A 53 -1.92 -15.59 -14.95
C THR A 53 -1.48 -16.94 -15.49
N ASP A 54 -2.12 -17.40 -16.56
CA ASP A 54 -1.52 -18.43 -17.40
C ASP A 54 -0.25 -17.91 -18.09
N ARG A 55 0.56 -18.85 -18.61
CA ARG A 55 1.76 -18.54 -19.36
C ARG A 55 1.38 -17.77 -20.63
N THR A 56 2.00 -16.63 -20.84
CA THR A 56 1.83 -15.82 -22.06
C THR A 56 2.93 -16.15 -23.06
N LYS A 57 2.71 -15.87 -24.36
CA LYS A 57 3.73 -16.09 -25.41
C LYS A 57 5.04 -15.34 -25.14
N ALA A 58 4.96 -14.13 -24.58
CA ALA A 58 6.13 -13.34 -24.19
C ALA A 58 6.91 -13.96 -23.02
N ASP A 59 6.25 -14.77 -22.19
CA ASP A 59 6.85 -15.66 -21.18
C ASP A 59 7.68 -14.96 -20.11
N ARG A 60 8.98 -14.78 -20.36
CA ARG A 60 9.99 -14.32 -19.40
C ARG A 60 9.64 -13.01 -18.66
N PRO A 61 9.08 -11.96 -19.29
CA PRO A 61 8.71 -10.74 -18.57
C PRO A 61 7.63 -10.96 -17.52
N TYR A 62 6.73 -11.91 -17.77
CA TYR A 62 5.59 -12.20 -16.90
C TYR A 62 5.92 -13.21 -15.80
N PHE A 63 7.02 -13.95 -15.93
CA PHE A 63 7.46 -14.89 -14.92
C PHE A 63 8.09 -14.15 -13.72
N SER A 64 7.50 -14.34 -12.54
CA SER A 64 8.04 -13.81 -11.28
C SER A 64 8.99 -14.83 -10.65
N GLY A 65 10.28 -14.52 -10.59
CA GLY A 65 11.27 -15.38 -9.94
C GLY A 65 10.97 -15.62 -8.45
N LYS A 66 10.45 -14.60 -7.75
CA LYS A 66 10.08 -14.66 -6.33
C LYS A 66 8.96 -15.67 -6.07
N HIS A 67 7.95 -15.69 -6.93
CA HIS A 67 6.75 -16.52 -6.75
C HIS A 67 6.76 -17.80 -7.59
N ARG A 68 7.74 -17.95 -8.50
CA ARG A 68 7.89 -19.05 -9.47
C ARG A 68 6.64 -19.30 -10.33
N VAL A 69 5.90 -18.24 -10.65
CA VAL A 69 4.68 -18.29 -11.47
C VAL A 69 4.60 -17.09 -12.41
N HIS A 70 3.84 -17.22 -13.49
CA HIS A 70 3.47 -16.08 -14.35
C HIS A 70 2.41 -15.21 -13.68
N GLY A 71 2.53 -13.90 -13.88
CA GLY A 71 1.53 -12.99 -13.38
C GLY A 71 1.77 -11.53 -13.74
N MET A 72 0.89 -10.70 -13.19
CA MET A 72 0.93 -9.24 -13.29
C MET A 72 1.21 -8.65 -11.91
N ASN A 73 2.22 -7.79 -11.80
CA ASN A 73 2.47 -7.02 -10.60
C ASN A 73 1.52 -5.81 -10.55
N VAL A 74 0.79 -5.68 -9.44
CA VAL A 74 -0.08 -4.55 -9.11
C VAL A 74 0.36 -3.97 -7.78
N GLN A 75 0.47 -2.65 -7.71
CA GLN A 75 0.78 -1.90 -6.51
C GLN A 75 -0.51 -1.44 -5.85
N VAL A 76 -0.57 -1.50 -4.53
CA VAL A 76 -1.74 -1.16 -3.74
C VAL A 76 -1.34 -0.21 -2.62
N ILE A 77 -2.16 0.82 -2.41
CA ILE A 77 -2.07 1.69 -1.24
C ILE A 77 -3.31 1.47 -0.39
N ALA A 78 -3.11 1.15 0.88
CA ALA A 78 -4.17 0.96 1.87
C ALA A 78 -4.01 1.93 3.05
N SER A 79 -5.13 2.30 3.67
CA SER A 79 -5.16 3.04 4.95
C SER A 79 -4.84 2.12 6.14
N PRO A 80 -4.59 2.69 7.34
CA PRO A 80 -4.34 1.90 8.56
C PRO A 80 -5.45 0.92 8.92
N ASP A 81 -6.70 1.19 8.55
CA ASP A 81 -7.84 0.31 8.80
C ASP A 81 -7.97 -0.83 7.77
N GLY A 82 -7.16 -0.81 6.70
CA GLY A 82 -7.18 -1.78 5.61
C GLY A 82 -8.08 -1.39 4.42
N THR A 83 -8.68 -0.20 4.42
CA THR A 83 -9.41 0.30 3.24
C THR A 83 -8.45 0.48 2.06
N ILE A 84 -8.83 -0.03 0.89
CA ILE A 84 -8.01 0.09 -0.32
C ILE A 84 -8.20 1.49 -0.89
N LEU A 85 -7.17 2.32 -0.84
CA LEU A 85 -7.23 3.71 -1.31
C LEU A 85 -6.89 3.84 -2.79
N TRP A 86 -6.01 2.96 -3.29
CA TRP A 86 -5.56 3.01 -4.67
C TRP A 86 -4.98 1.66 -5.11
N THR A 87 -5.21 1.33 -6.38
CA THR A 87 -4.54 0.23 -7.07
C THR A 87 -3.95 0.73 -8.39
N SER A 88 -2.77 0.24 -8.74
CA SER A 88 -2.09 0.63 -9.98
C SER A 88 -2.71 -0.01 -11.22
N GLY A 89 -2.22 0.39 -12.41
CA GLY A 89 -2.26 -0.48 -13.57
C GLY A 89 -1.39 -1.72 -13.37
N VAL A 90 -1.23 -2.54 -14.40
CA VAL A 90 -0.45 -3.78 -14.31
C VAL A 90 0.93 -3.63 -14.92
N LEU A 91 1.92 -4.24 -14.28
CA LEU A 91 3.25 -4.43 -14.85
C LEU A 91 3.55 -5.94 -14.97
N PRO A 92 4.50 -6.35 -15.83
CA PRO A 92 4.90 -7.75 -15.92
C PRO A 92 5.38 -8.29 -14.56
N GLY A 93 5.12 -9.58 -14.26
CA GLY A 93 5.40 -10.19 -12.96
C GLY A 93 6.87 -10.20 -12.52
N LYS A 94 7.82 -9.98 -13.44
CA LYS A 94 9.24 -9.77 -13.14
C LYS A 94 9.53 -8.38 -12.55
N ALA A 95 8.67 -7.39 -12.77
CA ALA A 95 8.89 -6.01 -12.34
C ALA A 95 9.06 -5.92 -10.82
N HIS A 96 10.17 -5.32 -10.40
CA HIS A 96 10.46 -5.08 -9.00
C HIS A 96 9.55 -3.99 -8.43
N ASP A 97 9.08 -4.16 -7.19
CA ASP A 97 8.09 -3.27 -6.57
C ASP A 97 8.55 -1.82 -6.48
N LEU A 98 9.81 -1.57 -6.11
CA LEU A 98 10.35 -0.21 -6.13
C LEU A 98 10.28 0.43 -7.53
N SER A 99 10.61 -0.33 -8.58
CA SER A 99 10.54 0.17 -9.96
C SER A 99 9.10 0.42 -10.38
N ALA A 100 8.17 -0.47 -9.99
CA ALA A 100 6.75 -0.29 -10.21
C ALA A 100 6.22 0.99 -9.56
N ALA A 101 6.53 1.22 -8.29
CA ALA A 101 6.13 2.43 -7.58
C ALA A 101 6.70 3.72 -8.19
N ARG A 102 7.92 3.67 -8.75
CA ARG A 102 8.53 4.77 -9.51
C ARG A 102 7.81 5.02 -10.83
N ILE A 103 7.55 3.97 -11.62
CA ILE A 103 6.81 4.06 -12.90
C ILE A 103 5.43 4.68 -12.70
N TRP A 104 4.71 4.29 -11.64
CA TRP A 104 3.39 4.84 -11.33
C TRP A 104 3.43 6.19 -10.60
N GLY A 105 4.62 6.77 -10.41
CA GLY A 105 4.82 8.06 -9.75
C GLY A 105 4.32 8.12 -8.31
N ARG A 106 4.18 6.98 -7.63
CA ARG A 106 3.57 6.94 -6.29
C ARG A 106 4.48 7.49 -5.21
N LEU A 107 5.78 7.26 -5.30
CA LEU A 107 6.75 7.80 -4.33
C LEU A 107 6.69 9.34 -4.28
N ARG A 108 6.75 9.98 -5.46
CA ARG A 108 6.61 11.44 -5.60
C ARG A 108 5.26 11.95 -5.08
N ALA A 109 4.16 11.27 -5.42
CA ALA A 109 2.84 11.68 -4.97
C ALA A 109 2.68 11.60 -3.45
N LEU A 110 3.25 10.57 -2.80
CA LEU A 110 3.24 10.41 -1.35
C LEU A 110 4.11 11.48 -0.67
N GLU A 111 5.25 11.81 -1.26
CA GLU A 111 6.13 12.89 -0.80
C GLU A 111 5.47 14.26 -0.87
N GLN A 112 4.89 14.62 -2.01
CA GLN A 112 4.11 15.87 -2.16
C GLN A 112 2.93 15.94 -1.18
N ALA A 113 2.35 14.79 -0.84
CA ALA A 113 1.30 14.73 0.16
C ALA A 113 1.85 14.85 1.60
N GLY A 114 3.14 14.59 1.83
CA GLY A 114 3.74 14.54 3.16
C GLY A 114 3.19 13.40 4.02
N ILE A 115 2.70 12.31 3.41
CA ILE A 115 2.04 11.22 4.12
C ILE A 115 3.03 10.07 4.38
N ILE A 116 3.29 9.79 5.66
CA ILE A 116 4.13 8.66 6.07
C ILE A 116 3.52 7.37 5.53
N THR A 117 4.34 6.60 4.83
CA THR A 117 3.91 5.35 4.20
C THR A 117 4.84 4.20 4.59
N LEU A 118 4.28 3.09 5.04
CA LEU A 118 5.00 1.86 5.33
C LEU A 118 5.01 0.95 4.11
N ALA A 119 6.21 0.55 3.68
CA ALA A 119 6.39 -0.45 2.65
C ALA A 119 7.21 -1.65 3.16
N ASP A 120 7.26 -2.75 2.39
CA ASP A 120 8.13 -3.89 2.70
C ASP A 120 9.61 -3.62 2.31
N LYS A 121 10.43 -4.66 2.32
CA LYS A 121 11.84 -4.57 1.92
C LYS A 121 12.05 -4.43 0.40
N ALA A 122 11.09 -4.82 -0.44
CA ALA A 122 11.16 -4.65 -1.89
C ALA A 122 11.05 -3.18 -2.32
N TYR A 123 10.72 -2.27 -1.40
CA TYR A 123 10.79 -0.83 -1.62
C TYR A 123 12.06 -0.18 -1.04
N GLN A 124 13.05 -0.96 -0.62
CA GLN A 124 14.29 -0.40 -0.09
C GLN A 124 14.95 0.51 -1.13
N GLY A 125 15.25 1.76 -0.76
CA GLY A 125 15.69 2.80 -1.69
C GLY A 125 14.56 3.71 -2.19
N ALA A 126 13.34 3.55 -1.66
CA ALA A 126 12.32 4.58 -1.73
C ALA A 126 12.73 5.78 -0.85
N GLU A 127 12.68 6.98 -1.44
CA GLU A 127 12.98 8.24 -0.76
C GLU A 127 11.72 8.87 -0.15
N GLY A 128 11.90 10.01 0.53
CA GLY A 128 10.80 10.79 1.07
C GLY A 128 10.09 10.11 2.26
N PRO A 129 8.75 10.12 2.30
CA PRO A 129 8.00 9.67 3.48
C PRO A 129 7.80 8.14 3.53
N VAL A 130 8.30 7.40 2.53
CA VAL A 130 8.23 5.94 2.50
C VAL A 130 9.29 5.38 3.42
N ARG A 131 8.85 4.70 4.47
CA ARG A 131 9.75 3.96 5.35
C ARG A 131 9.89 2.56 4.77
N THR A 132 11.00 1.87 5.04
CA THR A 132 11.18 0.40 4.84
C THR A 132 11.81 -0.24 6.08
N PRO A 133 11.64 -1.55 6.33
CA PRO A 133 12.23 -2.19 7.52
C PRO A 133 13.76 -2.03 7.55
N PHE A 134 14.33 -1.89 8.74
CA PHE A 134 15.77 -1.83 8.92
C PHE A 134 16.43 -3.19 8.60
N LYS A 135 17.60 -3.18 7.94
CA LYS A 135 18.49 -4.34 7.83
C LYS A 135 19.27 -4.46 9.13
N GLY A 136 19.02 -5.52 9.89
CA GLY A 136 19.29 -5.54 11.33
C GLY A 136 20.70 -5.96 11.75
N LYS A 137 21.06 -5.51 12.97
CA LYS A 137 21.81 -6.28 13.99
C LYS A 137 21.31 -6.03 15.45
N PRO A 138 20.94 -4.79 15.90
CA PRO A 138 20.53 -4.53 17.29
C PRO A 138 19.08 -4.90 17.64
N ALA A 139 18.81 -5.13 18.93
CA ALA A 139 17.47 -5.49 19.45
C ALA A 139 16.41 -4.40 19.23
N SER A 140 16.78 -3.11 19.35
CA SER A 140 15.89 -1.97 19.13
C SER A 140 15.33 -1.92 17.70
N GLN A 141 16.18 -2.18 16.69
CA GLN A 141 15.75 -2.25 15.29
C GLN A 141 14.82 -3.45 15.03
N LYS A 142 15.06 -4.59 15.69
CA LYS A 142 14.15 -5.74 15.63
C LYS A 142 12.78 -5.41 16.23
N GLN A 143 12.75 -4.70 17.36
CA GLN A 143 11.50 -4.25 17.98
C GLN A 143 10.74 -3.26 17.09
N ALA A 144 11.43 -2.27 16.51
CA ALA A 144 10.84 -1.34 15.55
C ALA A 144 10.25 -2.06 14.33
N ASN A 145 10.98 -3.04 13.77
CA ASN A 145 10.50 -3.87 12.66
C ASN A 145 9.25 -4.68 13.05
N ARG A 146 9.16 -5.21 14.29
CA ARG A 146 7.94 -5.89 14.78
C ARG A 146 6.75 -4.95 14.88
N ALA A 147 6.93 -3.78 15.49
CA ALA A 147 5.86 -2.77 15.59
C ALA A 147 5.37 -2.36 14.20
N ARG A 148 6.30 -2.16 13.28
CA ARG A 148 6.00 -1.85 11.89
C ARG A 148 5.25 -2.97 11.17
N ALA A 149 5.62 -4.22 11.38
CA ALA A 149 4.91 -5.36 10.80
C ALA A 149 3.44 -5.39 11.26
N ARG A 150 3.19 -5.11 12.55
CA ARG A 150 1.82 -5.00 13.10
C ARG A 150 1.01 -3.89 12.40
N LEU A 151 1.63 -2.72 12.20
CA LEU A 151 1.00 -1.59 11.50
C LEU A 151 0.76 -1.86 10.00
N ARG A 152 1.53 -2.77 9.38
CA ARG A 152 1.32 -3.18 7.99
C ARG A 152 0.26 -4.25 7.81
N GLY A 153 -0.04 -5.03 8.85
CA GLY A 153 -1.01 -6.12 8.81
C GLY A 153 -2.33 -5.75 8.13
N PRO A 154 -2.96 -4.60 8.42
CA PRO A 154 -4.17 -4.16 7.73
C PRO A 154 -4.02 -3.99 6.21
N GLY A 155 -2.91 -3.42 5.74
CA GLY A 155 -2.64 -3.29 4.30
C GLY A 155 -2.33 -4.64 3.63
N GLU A 156 -1.62 -5.53 4.33
CA GLU A 156 -1.38 -6.91 3.85
C GLU A 156 -2.70 -7.70 3.74
N ARG A 157 -3.62 -7.50 4.70
CA ARG A 157 -4.99 -8.06 4.63
C ARG A 157 -5.76 -7.50 3.44
N ALA A 158 -5.65 -6.21 3.12
CA ALA A 158 -6.30 -5.63 1.96
C ALA A 158 -5.88 -6.34 0.66
N ASN A 159 -4.59 -6.65 0.52
CA ASN A 159 -4.07 -7.42 -0.62
C ASN A 159 -4.55 -8.88 -0.63
N ALA A 160 -4.64 -9.51 0.55
CA ALA A 160 -5.20 -10.85 0.67
C ALA A 160 -6.69 -10.90 0.28
N GLN A 161 -7.46 -9.90 0.71
CA GLN A 161 -8.87 -9.74 0.36
C GLN A 161 -9.06 -9.57 -1.15
N LEU A 162 -8.27 -8.71 -1.81
CA LEU A 162 -8.29 -8.59 -3.28
C LEU A 162 -8.08 -9.95 -3.96
N LYS A 163 -7.08 -10.72 -3.51
CA LYS A 163 -6.75 -12.04 -4.06
C LYS A 163 -7.73 -13.16 -3.68
N SER A 164 -8.65 -12.91 -2.75
CA SER A 164 -9.71 -13.87 -2.40
C SER A 164 -10.75 -14.00 -3.52
N TRP A 165 -10.94 -12.95 -4.32
CA TRP A 165 -11.84 -12.95 -5.47
C TRP A 165 -11.33 -13.92 -6.55
N LYS A 166 -12.18 -14.85 -6.99
CA LYS A 166 -11.81 -15.91 -7.94
C LYS A 166 -11.11 -15.36 -9.20
N THR A 167 -11.59 -14.24 -9.72
CA THR A 167 -11.03 -13.55 -10.91
C THR A 167 -9.57 -13.10 -10.71
N LEU A 168 -9.21 -12.66 -9.49
CA LEU A 168 -7.85 -12.19 -9.17
C LEU A 168 -6.96 -13.26 -8.54
N ARG A 169 -7.54 -14.39 -8.11
CA ARG A 169 -6.76 -15.55 -7.63
C ARG A 169 -5.92 -16.15 -8.75
N LYS A 170 -6.51 -16.30 -9.94
CA LYS A 170 -5.83 -16.64 -11.18
C LYS A 170 -6.60 -16.05 -12.34
N LEU A 171 -5.97 -15.10 -13.03
CA LEU A 171 -6.54 -14.42 -14.17
C LEU A 171 -6.54 -15.34 -15.39
N ARG A 172 -7.74 -15.65 -15.89
CA ARG A 172 -7.96 -16.48 -17.09
C ARG A 172 -8.25 -15.65 -18.35
N CYS A 173 -8.36 -14.33 -18.22
CA CYS A 173 -8.51 -13.42 -19.35
C CYS A 173 -7.16 -12.78 -19.72
N SER A 174 -7.17 -11.91 -20.74
CA SER A 174 -5.98 -11.15 -21.13
C SER A 174 -5.35 -10.44 -19.91
N PRO A 175 -4.03 -10.61 -19.67
CA PRO A 175 -3.30 -9.94 -18.58
C PRO A 175 -3.42 -8.43 -18.57
N SER A 176 -3.64 -7.81 -19.74
CA SER A 176 -3.90 -6.37 -19.86
C SER A 176 -5.13 -5.90 -19.06
N LYS A 177 -6.13 -6.77 -18.85
CA LYS A 177 -7.36 -6.45 -18.13
C LYS A 177 -7.19 -6.47 -16.61
N ALA A 178 -6.12 -7.06 -16.08
CA ALA A 178 -5.97 -7.22 -14.63
C ALA A 178 -5.98 -5.87 -13.88
N GLY A 179 -5.45 -4.79 -14.46
CA GLY A 179 -5.47 -3.47 -13.83
C GLY A 179 -6.89 -2.93 -13.64
N HIS A 180 -7.74 -3.04 -14.67
CA HIS A 180 -9.14 -2.63 -14.57
C HIS A 180 -9.93 -3.50 -13.59
N LEU A 181 -9.70 -4.82 -13.60
CA LEU A 181 -10.33 -5.74 -12.67
C LEU A 181 -9.92 -5.47 -11.22
N CYS A 182 -8.63 -5.20 -10.95
CA CYS A 182 -8.16 -4.82 -9.62
C CYS A 182 -8.81 -3.53 -9.13
N LYS A 183 -8.98 -2.52 -9.99
CA LYS A 183 -9.66 -1.27 -9.62
C LYS A 183 -11.14 -1.50 -9.31
N ALA A 184 -11.86 -2.23 -10.16
CA ALA A 184 -13.27 -2.54 -9.94
C ALA A 184 -13.47 -3.36 -8.66
N ILE A 185 -12.67 -4.40 -8.46
CA ILE A 185 -12.75 -5.27 -7.28
C ILE A 185 -12.35 -4.52 -6.00
N ALA A 186 -11.40 -3.57 -6.05
CA ALA A 186 -11.08 -2.74 -4.90
C ALA A 186 -12.29 -1.92 -4.42
N VAL A 187 -13.07 -1.35 -5.34
CA VAL A 187 -14.30 -0.63 -5.01
C VAL A 187 -15.34 -1.56 -4.38
N LEU A 188 -15.59 -2.72 -4.99
CA LEU A 188 -16.54 -3.71 -4.49
C LEU A 188 -16.12 -4.28 -3.13
N GLN A 189 -14.83 -4.52 -2.93
CA GLN A 189 -14.26 -5.02 -1.68
C GLN A 189 -14.47 -4.00 -0.56
N ASN A 190 -14.15 -2.72 -0.79
CA ASN A 190 -14.36 -1.67 0.19
C ASN A 190 -15.86 -1.52 0.53
N HIS A 191 -16.74 -1.56 -0.48
CA HIS A 191 -18.18 -1.51 -0.27
C HIS A 191 -18.68 -2.67 0.59
N ARG A 192 -18.23 -3.89 0.30
CA ARG A 192 -18.58 -5.08 1.09
C ARG A 192 -18.11 -4.98 2.54
N VAL A 193 -16.89 -4.48 2.78
CA VAL A 193 -16.36 -4.31 4.14
C VAL A 193 -17.15 -3.24 4.89
N ALA A 194 -17.50 -2.13 4.23
CA ALA A 194 -18.29 -1.05 4.83
C ALA A 194 -19.72 -1.47 5.20
N GLN A 195 -20.33 -2.41 4.47
CA GLN A 195 -21.64 -2.96 4.81
C GLN A 195 -21.62 -4.00 5.94
N ALA A 196 -20.44 -4.54 6.26
CA ALA A 196 -20.28 -5.59 7.28
C ALA A 196 -19.75 -5.05 8.62
N ALA A 197 -19.49 -3.75 8.72
CA ALA A 197 -18.96 -3.03 9.88
C ALA A 197 -20.04 -2.18 10.53
#